data_AF-A0A9W8N8D1-F1
#
_entry.id   AF-A0A9W8N8D1-F1
#
_cell.length_a   1.000
_cell.length_b   1.000
_cell.length_c   1.000
_cell.angle_alpha   90.00
_cell.angle_beta   90.00
_cell.angle_gamma   90.00
#
_symmetry.space_group_name_H-M   'P 1'
#
loop_
_entity.id
_entity.type
_entity.pdbx_description
1 polymer ?
#
loop_
_entity_poly.entity_id
_entity_poly.type
_entity_poly.pdbx_seq_one_letter_code
_entity_poly.pdbx_strand_id
1 'polypeptide(L)' 'MAPKYHNGDSVRYKPVGGPGSNTSESTGRIMSVLTEPGVQADRNVQASASEPRYEIQNDNTGKLTSVYEANILGRA' A
#
# COMPACT_ATOMS: atom_id res chain seq x y z
N MET A 1 3.41 16.77 2.46
CA MET A 1 3.39 15.97 3.70
C MET A 1 4.30 14.77 3.50
N ALA A 2 4.91 14.23 4.55
CA ALA A 2 5.70 13.01 4.43
C ALA A 2 4.78 11.77 4.50
N PRO A 3 5.11 10.65 3.82
CA PRO A 3 4.35 9.41 3.92
C PRO A 3 4.27 8.91 5.37
N LYS A 4 3.13 8.36 5.78
CA LYS A 4 2.91 7.86 7.15
C LYS A 4 3.66 6.56 7.46
N TYR A 5 3.88 5.74 6.44
CA TYR A 5 4.53 4.44 6.56
C TYR A 5 5.78 4.37 5.68
N HIS A 6 6.69 3.44 5.98
CA HIS A 6 8.00 3.38 5.33
C HIS A 6 8.35 1.96 4.90
N ASN A 7 9.33 1.84 4.00
CA ASN A 7 9.84 0.54 3.56
C ASN A 7 10.26 -0.30 4.77
N GLY A 8 9.82 -1.56 4.76
CA GLY A 8 10.09 -2.52 5.82
C GLY A 8 9.01 -2.61 6.89
N ASP A 9 8.10 -1.63 7.00
CA ASP A 9 6.99 -1.66 7.96
C ASP A 9 6.03 -2.81 7.66
N SER A 10 5.62 -3.53 8.70
CA SER A 10 4.50 -4.48 8.64
C SER A 10 3.18 -3.75 8.86
N VAL A 11 2.21 -3.97 7.98
CA VAL A 11 0.95 -3.24 7.98
C VAL A 11 -0.26 -4.14 7.76
N ARG A 12 -1.39 -3.72 8.31
CA ARG A 12 -2.73 -4.24 8.02
C ARG A 12 -3.41 -3.31 7.03
N TYR A 13 -3.94 -3.87 5.95
CA TYR A 13 -4.46 -3.09 4.82
C TYR A 13 -5.63 -3.78 4.11
N LYS A 14 -6.36 -3.03 3.28
CA LYS A 14 -7.38 -3.55 2.35
C LYS A 14 -6.82 -3.56 0.91
N PRO A 15 -6.62 -4.74 0.29
CA PRO A 15 -6.05 -4.83 -1.06
C PRO A 15 -7.02 -4.42 -2.18
N VAL A 16 -8.33 -4.46 -1.93
CA VAL A 16 -9.39 -4.21 -2.91
C VAL A 16 -10.40 -3.22 -2.35
N GLY A 17 -10.86 -2.29 -3.17
CA GLY A 17 -11.77 -1.23 -2.72
C GLY A 17 -11.04 -0.10 -1.98
N GLY A 18 -11.81 0.92 -1.59
CA GLY A 18 -11.31 2.02 -0.75
C GLY A 18 -11.39 1.70 0.75
N PRO A 19 -10.95 2.62 1.63
CA PRO A 19 -10.97 2.46 3.09
C PRO A 19 -12.31 1.94 3.66
N GLY A 20 -13.42 2.43 3.11
CA GLY A 20 -14.78 2.06 3.53
C GLY A 20 -15.36 0.80 2.90
N SER A 21 -14.60 0.03 2.11
CA SER A 21 -15.11 -1.21 1.51
C SER A 21 -15.32 -2.29 2.57
N ASN A 22 -16.32 -3.16 2.34
CA ASN A 22 -16.54 -4.38 3.16
C ASN A 22 -15.69 -5.57 2.67
N THR A 23 -14.53 -5.31 2.05
CA THR A 23 -13.63 -6.36 1.58
C THR A 23 -12.72 -6.84 2.70
N SER A 24 -12.25 -8.08 2.57
CA SER A 24 -11.29 -8.67 3.51
C SER A 24 -10.02 -7.83 3.65
N GLU A 25 -9.52 -7.78 4.88
CA GLU A 25 -8.22 -7.21 5.21
C GLU A 25 -7.10 -8.23 4.95
N SER A 26 -5.87 -7.75 4.88
CA SER A 26 -4.67 -8.57 4.82
C SER A 26 -3.54 -7.91 5.59
N THR A 27 -2.51 -8.70 5.89
CA THR A 27 -1.22 -8.19 6.39
C THR A 27 -0.15 -8.32 5.31
N GLY A 28 0.84 -7.46 5.40
CA GLY A 28 1.97 -7.47 4.49
C GLY A 28 3.07 -6.50 4.90
N ARG A 29 4.18 -6.58 4.18
CA ARG A 29 5.33 -5.70 4.37
C ARG A 29 5.41 -4.66 3.27
N ILE A 30 5.64 -3.40 3.64
CA ILE A 30 5.88 -2.33 2.67
C ILE A 30 7.24 -2.55 2.03
N MET A 31 7.26 -2.67 0.70
CA MET A 31 8.47 -2.87 -0.08
C MET A 31 8.99 -1.55 -0.66
N SER A 32 8.07 -0.68 -1.09
CA SER A 32 8.40 0.64 -1.64
C SER A 32 7.27 1.65 -1.42
N VAL A 33 7.63 2.94 -1.36
CA VAL A 33 6.70 4.07 -1.29
C VAL A 33 6.98 5.03 -2.44
N LEU A 34 5.96 5.36 -3.22
CA LEU A 34 6.02 6.37 -4.28
C LEU A 34 5.25 7.61 -3.88
N THR A 35 5.89 8.76 -4.04
CA THR A 35 5.30 10.11 -3.89
C THR A 35 5.23 10.86 -5.21
N GLU A 36 5.51 10.19 -6.32
CA GLU A 36 5.44 10.68 -7.70
C GLU A 36 5.02 9.51 -8.61
N PRO A 37 4.45 9.76 -9.81
CA PRO A 37 4.06 8.69 -10.72
C PRO A 37 5.21 7.74 -11.04
N GLY A 38 4.92 6.45 -11.10
CA GLY A 38 5.94 5.43 -11.31
C GLY A 38 5.35 4.04 -11.51
N VAL A 39 6.17 3.00 -11.28
CA VAL A 39 5.77 1.60 -11.45
C VAL A 39 5.84 0.87 -10.11
N GLN A 40 4.77 0.17 -9.75
CA GLN A 40 4.69 -0.74 -8.60
C GLN A 40 3.81 -1.94 -8.96
N ALA A 41 4.14 -3.12 -8.42
CA ALA A 41 3.43 -4.38 -8.71
C ALA A 41 3.20 -4.58 -10.21
N ASP A 42 4.25 -4.34 -11.01
CA ASP A 42 4.28 -4.46 -12.47
C ASP A 42 3.26 -3.57 -13.22
N ARG A 43 2.84 -2.45 -12.63
CA ARG A 43 1.87 -1.51 -13.20
C ARG A 43 2.26 -0.06 -13.01
N ASN A 44 1.89 0.79 -13.98
CA ASN A 44 1.98 2.24 -13.82
C ASN A 44 0.95 2.71 -12.80
N VAL A 45 1.40 3.50 -11.82
CA VAL A 45 0.57 4.06 -10.76
C VAL A 45 0.73 5.58 -10.71
N GLN A 46 -0.38 6.26 -10.48
CA GLN A 46 -0.36 7.68 -10.12
C GLN A 46 -0.13 7.79 -8.62
N ALA A 47 0.86 8.59 -8.24
CA ALA A 47 1.17 8.93 -6.86
C ALA A 47 1.60 10.39 -6.78
N SER A 48 1.42 10.99 -5.61
CA SER A 48 1.87 12.35 -5.31
C SER A 48 2.27 12.44 -3.84
N ALA A 49 2.91 13.54 -3.44
CA ALA A 49 3.25 13.77 -2.03
C ALA A 49 2.02 13.88 -1.10
N SER A 50 0.83 14.19 -1.65
CA SER A 50 -0.44 14.19 -0.91
C SER A 50 -1.20 12.87 -1.00
N GLU A 51 -0.97 12.10 -2.06
CA GLU A 51 -1.58 10.78 -2.29
C GLU A 51 -0.50 9.75 -2.64
N PRO A 52 0.32 9.33 -1.65
CA PRO A 52 1.37 8.37 -1.89
C PRO A 52 0.81 6.97 -2.19
N ARG A 53 1.60 6.18 -2.91
CA ARG A 53 1.34 4.77 -3.23
C ARG A 53 2.31 3.86 -2.50
N TYR A 54 1.78 2.80 -1.91
CA TYR A 54 2.51 1.82 -1.12
C TYR A 54 2.48 0.48 -1.82
N GLU A 55 3.64 -0.04 -2.16
CA GLU A 55 3.79 -1.41 -2.61
C GLU A 55 3.93 -2.31 -1.39
N ILE A 56 3.01 -3.25 -1.26
CA ILE A 56 2.94 -4.17 -0.12
C ILE A 56 3.08 -5.59 -0.64
N GLN A 57 4.03 -6.34 -0.09
CA GLN A 57 4.10 -7.78 -0.25
C GLN A 57 3.16 -8.43 0.76
N ASN A 58 2.16 -9.15 0.26
CA ASN A 58 1.17 -9.83 1.09
C ASN A 58 1.78 -11.04 1.82
N ASP A 59 1.62 -11.14 3.14
CA ASP A 59 2.24 -12.20 3.94
C ASP A 59 1.69 -13.60 3.60
N ASN A 60 0.41 -13.69 3.21
CA ASN A 60 -0.24 -14.97 2.93
C ASN A 60 0.09 -15.52 1.54
N THR A 61 0.31 -14.65 0.56
CA THR A 61 0.43 -15.05 -0.86
C THR A 61 1.78 -14.70 -1.49
N GLY A 62 2.60 -13.88 -0.84
CA GLY A 62 3.87 -13.37 -1.37
C GLY A 62 3.73 -12.38 -2.54
N LYS A 63 2.50 -12.09 -2.99
CA LYS A 63 2.21 -11.21 -4.12
C LYS A 63 2.38 -9.75 -3.73
N LEU A 64 2.88 -8.95 -4.68
CA LEU A 64 2.96 -7.49 -4.56
C LEU A 64 1.64 -6.84 -4.97
N THR A 65 1.25 -5.78 -4.27
CA THR A 65 0.11 -4.94 -4.63
C THR A 65 0.42 -3.48 -4.31
N SER A 66 -0.12 -2.55 -5.10
CA SER A 66 0.01 -1.11 -4.85
C SER A 66 -1.31 -0.54 -4.33
N VAL A 67 -1.26 0.09 -3.16
CA VAL A 67 -2.43 0.68 -2.50
C VAL A 67 -2.18 2.13 -2.11
N TYR A 68 -3.25 2.92 -1.99
CA TYR A 68 -3.18 4.25 -1.38
C TYR A 68 -2.98 4.16 0.14
N GLU A 69 -2.43 5.22 0.74
CA GLU A 69 -2.28 5.33 2.20
C GLU A 69 -3.59 5.05 2.96
N ALA A 70 -4.70 5.52 2.41
CA ALA A 70 -6.02 5.37 3.02
C ALA A 70 -6.47 3.90 3.13
N ASN A 71 -5.91 2.99 2.33
CA ASN A 71 -6.22 1.56 2.43
C ASN A 71 -5.41 0.86 3.53
N ILE A 72 -4.44 1.53 4.15
CA ILE A 72 -3.64 1.00 5.25
C ILE A 72 -4.32 1.36 6.57
N LEU A 73 -4.84 0.35 7.26
CA LEU A 73 -5.62 0.49 8.49
C LEU A 73 -4.73 0.75 9.71
N GLY A 74 -3.49 0.27 9.68
CA GLY A 74 -2.50 0.49 10.74
C GLY A 74 -1.26 -0.39 10.58
N ARG A 75 -0.31 -0.25 11.52
CA ARG A 75 0.80 -1.19 11.66
C ARG A 75 0.26 -2.53 12.17
N ALA A 76 0.84 -3.63 11.69
CA ALA A 76 0.51 -5.00 12.10
C ALA A 76 1.33 -5.45 13.30
#